data_AF-A0A7Y3EMY4-F1
#
_entry.id   AF-A0A7Y3EMY4-F1
#
_cell.length_a   1.000
_cell.length_b   1.000
_cell.length_c   1.000
_cell.angle_alpha   90.00
_cell.angle_beta   90.00
_cell.angle_gamma   90.00
#
_symmetry.space_group_name_H-M   'P 1'
#
loop_
_entity.id
_entity.type
_entity.pdbx_description
1 polymer ?
#
loop_
_entity_poly.entity_id
_entity_poly.type
_entity_poly.pdbx_seq_one_letter_code
_entity_poly.pdbx_strand_id
1 'polypeptide(L)'
;MKTKIDFNQVYEEFHLKILHYLSRLTNPHEAEDIAQEVFEKVNRSLSNFKGESKLSTWLYRIATNTAIDRMRSPSFKRSFESSSLEDSKGIE
;
A
#
# COMPACT_ATOMS: atom_id res chain seq x y z
N MET A 1 -10.59 -29.83 2.72
CA MET A 1 -11.20 -28.60 2.19
C MET A 1 -10.15 -27.50 2.27
N LYS A 2 -9.56 -27.05 1.15
CA LYS A 2 -8.67 -25.87 1.19
C LYS A 2 -9.56 -24.64 1.26
N THR A 3 -9.60 -23.96 2.39
CA THR A 3 -10.32 -22.69 2.53
C THR A 3 -9.69 -21.71 1.54
N LYS A 4 -10.40 -21.42 0.45
CA LYS A 4 -9.96 -20.44 -0.55
C LYS A 4 -10.12 -19.07 0.12
N ILE A 5 -9.00 -18.40 0.38
CA ILE A 5 -9.03 -17.04 0.91
C ILE A 5 -9.62 -16.14 -0.18
N ASP A 6 -10.70 -15.43 0.15
CA ASP A 6 -11.41 -14.58 -0.79
C ASP A 6 -10.82 -13.17 -0.78
N PHE A 7 -10.57 -12.61 -1.97
CA PHE A 7 -9.96 -11.28 -2.10
C PHE A 7 -10.84 -10.20 -1.48
N ASN A 8 -12.16 -10.25 -1.63
CA ASN A 8 -13.05 -9.20 -1.12
C ASN A 8 -13.00 -9.19 0.41
N GLN A 9 -12.97 -10.37 1.06
CA GLN A 9 -12.80 -10.44 2.51
C GLN A 9 -11.49 -9.80 2.98
N VAL A 10 -10.39 -10.05 2.26
CA VAL A 10 -9.09 -9.43 2.56
C VAL A 10 -9.13 -7.92 2.34
N TYR A 11 -9.77 -7.46 1.26
CA TYR A 11 -9.91 -6.05 0.94
C TYR A 11 -10.70 -5.32 2.04
N GLU A 12 -11.89 -5.79 2.37
CA GLU A 12 -12.74 -5.21 3.42
C GLU A 12 -12.03 -5.16 4.79
N GLU A 13 -11.30 -6.22 5.14
CA GLU A 13 -10.63 -6.27 6.45
C GLU A 13 -9.39 -5.36 6.54
N PHE A 14 -8.65 -5.21 5.44
CA PHE A 14 -7.31 -4.62 5.47
C PHE A 14 -7.15 -3.32 4.69
N HIS A 15 -8.06 -2.95 3.79
CA HIS A 15 -7.91 -1.76 2.93
C HIS A 15 -7.59 -0.50 3.74
N LEU A 16 -8.44 -0.15 4.72
CA LEU A 16 -8.23 1.03 5.55
C LEU A 16 -6.97 0.94 6.41
N LYS A 17 -6.60 -0.27 6.88
CA LYS A 17 -5.39 -0.47 7.69
C LYS A 17 -4.13 -0.25 6.86
N ILE A 18 -4.12 -0.75 5.63
CA ILE A 18 -3.01 -0.59 4.69
C ILE A 18 -2.92 0.84 4.21
N LEU A 19 -4.05 1.49 3.88
CA LEU A 19 -4.07 2.90 3.51
C LEU A 19 -3.50 3.80 4.62
N HIS A 20 -3.97 3.63 5.87
CA HIS A 20 -3.44 4.37 7.01
C HIS A 20 -1.97 4.08 7.30
N TYR A 21 -1.52 2.84 7.08
CA TYR A 21 -0.12 2.48 7.23
C TYR A 21 0.75 3.18 6.16
N LEU A 22 0.30 3.18 4.91
CA LEU A 22 1.01 3.80 3.79
C LEU A 22 1.04 5.32 3.88
N SER A 23 -0.02 5.96 4.37
CA SER A 23 -0.06 7.42 4.57
C SER A 23 0.93 7.89 5.64
N ARG A 24 1.30 7.03 6.59
CA ARG A 24 2.36 7.30 7.58
C ARG A 24 3.76 7.15 7.00
N LEU A 25 3.92 6.38 5.93
CA LEU A 25 5.21 6.16 5.26
C LEU A 25 5.46 7.13 4.10
N THR A 26 4.39 7.70 3.56
CA THR A 26 4.41 8.57 2.37
C THR A 26 3.58 9.83 2.64
N ASN A 27 2.76 10.27 1.69
CA ASN A 27 1.74 11.30 1.88
C ASN A 27 0.36 10.71 1.54
N PRO A 28 -0.76 11.36 1.92
CA PRO A 28 -2.10 10.82 1.69
C PRO A 28 -2.41 10.47 0.23
N HIS A 29 -1.99 11.33 -0.71
CA HIS A 29 -2.26 11.14 -2.14
C HIS A 29 -1.51 9.91 -2.69
N GLU A 30 -0.22 9.81 -2.43
CA GLU A 30 0.58 8.65 -2.85
C GLU A 30 0.16 7.36 -2.15
N ALA A 31 -0.35 7.45 -0.92
CA ALA A 31 -0.80 6.29 -0.18
C ALA A 31 -1.99 5.59 -0.84
N GLU A 32 -2.91 6.35 -1.45
CA GLU A 32 -4.04 5.80 -2.20
C GLU A 32 -3.56 5.03 -3.43
N ASP A 33 -2.68 5.64 -4.23
CA ASP A 33 -2.08 5.02 -5.41
C ASP A 33 -1.29 3.75 -5.06
N ILE A 34 -0.50 3.79 -3.99
CA ILE A 34 0.26 2.64 -3.51
C ILE A 34 -0.69 1.55 -3.01
N ALA A 35 -1.74 1.90 -2.26
CA ALA A 35 -2.71 0.94 -1.75
C ALA A 35 -3.38 0.18 -2.89
N GLN A 36 -3.77 0.87 -3.97
CA GLN A 36 -4.33 0.23 -5.16
C GLN A 36 -3.36 -0.82 -5.74
N GLU A 37 -2.10 -0.44 -5.95
CA GLU A 37 -1.08 -1.36 -6.48
C GLU A 37 -0.84 -2.56 -5.55
N VAL A 38 -0.90 -2.35 -4.23
CA VAL A 38 -0.81 -3.42 -3.23
C VAL A 38 -1.95 -4.41 -3.39
N PHE A 39 -3.20 -3.94 -3.45
CA PHE A 39 -4.35 -4.84 -3.55
C PHE A 39 -4.44 -5.53 -4.91
N GLU A 40 -3.95 -4.92 -5.98
CA GLU A 40 -3.74 -5.59 -7.25
C GLU A 40 -2.73 -6.75 -7.16
N LYS A 41 -1.57 -6.51 -6.52
CA LYS A 41 -0.56 -7.56 -6.28
C LYS A 41 -1.12 -8.67 -5.41
N VAL A 42 -1.90 -8.33 -4.39
CA VAL A 42 -2.58 -9.29 -3.52
C VAL A 42 -3.55 -10.13 -4.34
N ASN A 43 -4.44 -9.53 -5.13
CA ASN A 43 -5.41 -10.28 -5.95
C ASN A 43 -4.72 -11.30 -6.86
N ARG A 44 -3.60 -10.91 -7.51
CA ARG A 44 -2.81 -11.78 -8.39
C ARG A 44 -2.08 -12.92 -7.66
N SER A 45 -1.73 -12.74 -6.38
CA SER A 45 -0.87 -13.66 -5.63
C SER A 45 -1.58 -14.43 -4.51
N LEU A 46 -2.80 -14.04 -4.14
CA LEU A 46 -3.56 -14.62 -3.03
C LEU A 46 -3.85 -16.11 -3.22
N SER A 47 -4.11 -16.54 -4.46
CA SER A 47 -4.31 -17.95 -4.80
C SER A 47 -3.08 -18.83 -4.52
N ASN A 48 -1.89 -18.24 -4.49
CA ASN A 48 -0.60 -18.89 -4.22
C ASN A 48 -0.13 -18.71 -2.78
N PHE A 49 -0.92 -18.05 -1.92
CA PHE A 49 -0.55 -17.89 -0.52
C PHE A 49 -0.55 -19.24 0.20
N LYS A 50 0.63 -19.64 0.69
CA LYS A 50 0.87 -20.98 1.27
C LYS A 50 0.51 -21.09 2.76
N GLY A 51 0.20 -19.99 3.44
CA GLY A 51 -0.09 -19.99 4.88
C GLY A 51 1.12 -20.22 5.79
N GLU A 52 2.35 -20.09 5.27
CA GLU A 52 3.60 -20.22 6.05
C GLU A 52 3.81 -19.04 7.02
N SER A 53 3.06 -17.95 6.86
CA SER A 53 3.00 -16.81 7.77
C SER A 53 1.54 -16.42 8.02
N LYS A 54 1.29 -15.51 8.97
CA LYS A 54 -0.01 -14.84 9.06
C LYS A 54 -0.31 -14.09 7.76
N LEU A 55 -1.57 -14.07 7.34
CA LEU A 55 -2.02 -13.32 6.17
C LEU A 55 -1.68 -11.83 6.30
N SER A 56 -1.89 -11.26 7.48
CA SER A 56 -1.52 -9.88 7.79
C SER A 56 -0.02 -9.64 7.57
N THR A 57 0.85 -10.48 8.12
CA THR A 57 2.31 -10.36 7.92
C THR A 57 2.70 -10.38 6.44
N TRP A 58 2.08 -11.26 5.66
CA TRP A 58 2.33 -11.34 4.22
C TRP A 58 1.84 -10.09 3.48
N LEU A 59 0.64 -9.60 3.80
CA LEU A 59 0.05 -8.41 3.21
C LEU A 59 0.88 -7.15 3.50
N TYR A 60 1.25 -6.94 4.76
CA TYR A 60 2.10 -5.80 5.15
C TYR A 60 3.46 -5.86 4.45
N ARG A 61 4.02 -7.05 4.22
CA ARG A 61 5.27 -7.18 3.45
C ARG A 61 5.10 -6.74 2.00
N ILE A 62 3.97 -7.04 1.35
CA ILE A 62 3.65 -6.54 0.01
C ILE A 62 3.51 -5.01 0.04
N ALA A 63 2.82 -4.48 1.05
CA ALA A 63 2.63 -3.04 1.23
C ALA A 63 3.96 -2.28 1.41
N THR A 64 4.79 -2.71 2.36
CA THR A 64 6.11 -2.11 2.62
C THR A 64 7.01 -2.17 1.38
N ASN A 65 7.07 -3.33 0.71
CA ASN A 65 7.90 -3.46 -0.49
C ASN A 65 7.42 -2.55 -1.62
N THR A 66 6.11 -2.40 -1.80
CA THR A 66 5.54 -1.55 -2.84
C THR A 66 5.76 -0.07 -2.53
N ALA A 67 5.62 0.35 -1.27
CA ALA A 67 5.96 1.70 -0.84
C ALA A 67 7.44 2.02 -1.07
N ILE A 68 8.34 1.13 -0.67
CA ILE A 68 9.78 1.31 -0.86
C ILE A 68 10.14 1.42 -2.35
N ASP A 69 9.56 0.57 -3.20
CA ASP A 69 9.78 0.61 -4.65
C ASP A 69 9.32 1.93 -5.25
N ARG A 70 8.13 2.40 -4.87
CA ARG A 70 7.59 3.71 -5.27
C ARG A 70 8.50 4.85 -4.81
N MET A 71 8.92 4.86 -3.54
CA MET A 71 9.81 5.89 -2.99
C MET A 71 11.19 5.94 -3.66
N ARG A 72 11.65 4.82 -4.23
CA ARG A 72 12.91 4.75 -5.00
C ARG A 72 12.78 5.30 -6.41
N SER A 73 11.56 5.40 -6.94
CA SER A 73 11.33 5.93 -8.28
C SER A 73 11.66 7.43 -8.37
N PRO A 74 12.43 7.88 -9.38
CA PRO A 74 12.70 9.30 -9.59
C PRO A 74 11.42 10.14 -9.75
N SER A 75 10.35 9.53 -10.24
CA SER A 75 9.05 10.18 -10.40
C SER A 75 8.38 10.48 -9.06
N PHE A 76 8.52 9.60 -8.08
CA PHE A 76 7.99 9.81 -6.73
C PHE A 76 8.68 10.97 -6.03
N LYS A 77 10.01 11.07 -6.13
CA LYS A 77 10.75 12.21 -5.54
C LYS A 77 10.22 13.56 -6.02
N ARG A 78 9.93 13.69 -7.32
CA ARG A 78 9.37 14.92 -7.89
C ARG A 78 7.95 15.21 -7.41
N SER A 79 7.09 14.19 -7.36
CA SER A 79 5.70 14.31 -6.86
C SER A 79 5.68 14.72 -5.38
N PHE A 80 6.48 14.02 -4.57
CA PHE A 80 6.60 14.26 -3.13
C PHE A 80 7.16 15.65 -2.80
N GLU A 81 8.20 16.10 -3.50
CA GLU A 81 8.74 17.47 -3.35
C GLU A 81 7.69 18.53 -3.74
N SER A 82 6.92 18.31 -4.81
CA SER A 82 5.89 19.25 -5.24
C SER A 82 4.81 19.44 -4.17
N SER A 83 4.27 18.35 -3.59
CA SER A 83 3.25 18.44 -2.55
C SER A 83 3.77 19.09 -1.26
N SER A 84 5.04 18.83 -0.89
CA SER A 84 5.65 19.44 0.30
C SER A 84 5.81 20.97 0.19
N LEU A 85 5.92 21.51 -1.03
CA LEU A 85 6.04 22.94 -1.28
C LEU A 85 4.69 23.66 -1.23
N GLU A 86 3.60 22.96 -1.56
CA GLU A 86 2.24 23.50 -1.48
C GLU A 86 1.78 23.69 -0.03
N ASP A 87 2.11 22.74 0.86
CA ASP A 87 1.80 22.83 2.30
C ASP A 87 2.51 24.01 3.00
N SER A 88 3.63 24.49 2.43
CA SER A 88 4.40 25.63 2.99
C SER A 88 3.86 27.00 2.59
N LYS A 89 2.91 27.08 1.64
CA LYS A 89 2.40 28.34 1.07
C LYS A 89 1.13 28.86 1.77
N GLY A 90 0.64 28.16 2.80
CA GLY A 90 -0.61 28.47 3.50
C GLY A 90 -0.48 29.36 4.76
N ILE A 91 0.68 29.98 4.99
CA ILE A 91 0.89 30.91 6.12
C ILE A 91 1.35 32.26 5.53
N GLU A 92 0.40 33.05 5.02
CA GLU A 92 0.56 34.50 4.87
C GLU A 92 -0.77 35.20 5.20
#